data_AF-A0A2D9LMI9-F1
#
_entry.id   AF-A0A2D9LMI9-F1
#
_cell.length_a   1.000
_cell.length_b   1.000
_cell.length_c   1.000
_cell.angle_alpha   90.00
_cell.angle_beta   90.00
_cell.angle_gamma   90.00
#
_symmetry.space_group_name_H-M   'P 1'
#
loop_
_entity.id
_entity.type
_entity.pdbx_description
1 polymer ?
#
loop_
_entity_poly.entity_id
_entity_poly.type
_entity_poly.pdbx_seq_one_letter_code
_entity_poly.pdbx_strand_id
1 'polypeptide(L)'
;MTTLIATSVVRGSIQGESHGGVYLLDITNQRSRQVVDWNTMDIEWQGRGWDRGLRGIAFDDDRIFIAASDELFEYDPQFTLIASYKNPYLKHCHEIYRYKRRLFLTSTGFDAILGFDLDKNRFSWGLSISKDLEGLRGQPFHPEKDVGPPAKNIFHLNSVFCNSSSMYFSGLHSGGLFAYSGRHIKLTASLPEGTHNARPHKNGILYNDTGNNTVRFISRDGDQRTFAVPQFDSELLTNTDQDDSKTARQAFGRGLCSISDDLIAAGSSPSTVSLHRFDSPDSAVYLNLTMDIRNAIHGLEVWPFDPLKA
;
A
#
# COMPACT_ATOMS: atom_id res chain seq x y z
N MET A 1 13.29 17.40 -10.17
CA MET A 1 11.84 17.49 -9.92
C MET A 1 11.37 16.06 -9.72
N THR A 2 10.88 15.70 -8.53
CA THR A 2 10.49 14.32 -8.24
C THR A 2 9.02 14.15 -8.56
N THR A 3 8.72 13.48 -9.66
CA THR A 3 7.35 13.05 -9.96
C THR A 3 7.05 11.80 -9.15
N LEU A 4 5.87 11.74 -8.54
CA LEU A 4 5.37 10.55 -7.87
C LEU A 4 4.25 9.93 -8.68
N ILE A 5 4.06 8.63 -8.53
CA ILE A 5 2.84 7.95 -8.94
C ILE A 5 2.04 7.57 -7.69
N ALA A 6 0.73 7.74 -7.73
CA ALA A 6 -0.15 7.31 -6.67
C ALA A 6 -1.35 6.57 -7.24
N THR A 7 -1.84 5.58 -6.48
CA THR A 7 -3.16 4.99 -6.71
C THR A 7 -4.09 5.43 -5.60
N SER A 8 -5.38 5.55 -5.92
CA SER A 8 -6.41 5.85 -4.94
C SER A 8 -7.51 4.79 -4.96
N VAL A 9 -8.23 4.71 -3.83
CA VAL A 9 -9.39 3.83 -3.65
C VAL A 9 -10.53 4.66 -3.09
N VAL A 10 -11.70 4.61 -3.72
CA VAL A 10 -12.95 5.20 -3.19
C VAL A 10 -13.69 4.13 -2.41
N ARG A 11 -13.84 4.34 -1.10
CA ARG A 11 -14.63 3.45 -0.23
C ARG A 11 -16.12 3.70 -0.43
N GLY A 12 -16.93 2.65 -0.41
CA GLY A 12 -18.39 2.81 -0.50
C GLY A 12 -18.92 3.31 -1.85
N SER A 13 -18.13 3.27 -2.93
CA SER A 13 -18.66 3.56 -4.27
C SER A 13 -19.68 2.51 -4.73
N ILE A 14 -20.63 2.95 -5.55
CA ILE A 14 -21.68 2.09 -6.14
C ILE A 14 -21.32 1.65 -7.56
N GLN A 15 -22.05 0.65 -8.07
CA GLN A 15 -21.80 0.09 -9.40
C GLN A 15 -21.93 1.15 -10.49
N GLY A 16 -20.90 1.27 -11.34
CA GLY A 16 -20.82 2.25 -12.42
C GLY A 16 -20.10 3.56 -12.09
N GLU A 17 -19.74 3.79 -10.82
CA GLU A 17 -18.89 4.93 -10.43
C GLU A 17 -17.40 4.60 -10.51
N SER A 18 -16.57 5.63 -10.69
CA SER A 18 -15.13 5.51 -10.45
C SER A 18 -14.88 5.09 -9.00
N HIS A 19 -14.06 4.07 -8.82
CA HIS A 19 -13.68 3.55 -7.51
C HIS A 19 -12.20 3.72 -7.19
N GLY A 20 -11.54 4.59 -7.94
CA GLY A 20 -10.14 4.95 -7.75
C GLY A 20 -9.49 5.38 -9.06
N GLY A 21 -8.20 5.67 -9.01
CA GLY A 21 -7.44 5.99 -10.20
C GLY A 21 -5.95 5.87 -9.99
N VAL A 22 -5.20 6.04 -11.07
CA VAL A 22 -3.75 6.21 -11.06
C VAL A 22 -3.44 7.65 -11.44
N TYR A 23 -2.56 8.29 -10.66
CA TYR A 23 -2.22 9.69 -10.79
C TYR A 23 -0.72 9.87 -10.85
N LEU A 24 -0.24 10.69 -11.78
CA LEU A 24 1.10 11.27 -11.73
C LEU A 24 1.05 12.62 -11.04
N LEU A 25 1.98 12.84 -10.12
CA LEU A 25 1.96 13.95 -9.18
C LEU A 25 3.26 14.74 -9.25
N ASP A 26 3.12 16.05 -9.43
CA ASP A 26 4.17 17.05 -9.22
C ASP A 26 3.75 17.93 -8.05
N ILE A 27 4.11 17.48 -6.84
CA ILE A 27 3.68 18.10 -5.59
C ILE A 27 4.28 19.51 -5.45
N THR A 28 5.52 19.70 -5.89
CA THR A 28 6.18 21.01 -5.79
C THR A 28 5.48 22.07 -6.64
N ASN A 29 4.97 21.70 -7.82
CA ASN A 29 4.25 22.63 -8.69
C ASN A 29 2.72 22.55 -8.55
N GLN A 30 2.22 21.77 -7.58
CA GLN A 30 0.79 21.58 -7.35
C GLN A 30 0.02 21.08 -8.58
N ARG A 31 0.62 20.13 -9.33
CA ARG A 31 0.00 19.54 -10.52
C ARG A 31 -0.22 18.06 -10.35
N SER A 32 -1.34 17.58 -10.86
CA SER A 32 -1.66 16.17 -10.98
C SER A 32 -2.24 15.88 -12.36
N ARG A 33 -2.03 14.64 -12.83
CA ARG A 33 -2.69 14.10 -14.02
C ARG A 33 -3.19 12.69 -13.69
N GLN A 34 -4.49 12.47 -13.86
CA GLN A 34 -5.05 11.13 -13.81
C GLN A 34 -4.74 10.42 -15.13
N VAL A 35 -4.04 9.30 -15.05
CA VAL A 35 -3.58 8.52 -16.21
C VAL A 35 -4.40 7.24 -16.38
N VAL A 36 -5.04 6.77 -15.32
CA VAL A 36 -6.03 5.69 -15.35
C VAL A 36 -7.21 6.10 -14.47
N ASP A 37 -8.42 6.01 -15.03
CA ASP A 37 -9.66 6.06 -14.26
C ASP A 37 -10.16 4.64 -14.04
N TRP A 38 -10.28 4.23 -12.77
CA TRP A 38 -10.63 2.87 -12.41
C TRP A 38 -12.14 2.78 -12.15
N ASN A 39 -12.88 2.51 -13.22
CA ASN A 39 -14.35 2.47 -13.25
C ASN A 39 -14.89 1.10 -13.73
N THR A 40 -14.07 0.05 -13.65
CA THR A 40 -14.40 -1.28 -14.15
C THR A 40 -15.64 -1.85 -13.44
N MET A 41 -16.57 -2.41 -14.22
CA MET A 41 -17.84 -2.96 -13.71
C MET A 41 -17.72 -4.40 -13.18
N ASP A 42 -16.70 -5.14 -13.61
CA ASP A 42 -16.49 -6.58 -13.34
C ASP A 42 -15.79 -6.86 -11.99
N ILE A 43 -16.28 -6.26 -10.91
CA ILE A 43 -15.82 -6.52 -9.54
C ILE A 43 -16.93 -7.13 -8.69
N GLU A 44 -16.58 -7.88 -7.63
CA GLU A 44 -17.57 -8.37 -6.67
C GLU A 44 -18.14 -7.20 -5.86
N TRP A 45 -19.41 -6.86 -6.10
CA TRP A 45 -20.07 -5.71 -5.46
C TRP A 45 -20.66 -6.02 -4.07
N GLN A 46 -20.76 -7.30 -3.68
CA GLN A 46 -21.28 -7.71 -2.37
C GLN A 46 -20.17 -7.61 -1.29
N GLY A 47 -20.43 -6.89 -0.20
CA GLY A 47 -19.50 -6.70 0.92
C GLY A 47 -19.04 -5.25 1.12
N ARG A 48 -18.11 -4.98 2.05
CA ARG A 48 -17.74 -3.60 2.48
C ARG A 48 -16.81 -2.85 1.49
N GLY A 49 -16.90 -3.11 0.19
CA GLY A 49 -16.05 -2.46 -0.83
C GLY A 49 -14.59 -2.91 -0.84
N TRP A 50 -14.31 -4.15 -0.42
CA TRP A 50 -12.93 -4.65 -0.31
C TRP A 50 -12.27 -4.94 -1.65
N ASP A 51 -13.05 -5.13 -2.71
CA ASP A 51 -12.56 -5.44 -4.07
C ASP A 51 -12.41 -4.21 -4.97
N ARG A 52 -12.52 -3.01 -4.39
CA ARG A 52 -12.46 -1.74 -5.10
C ARG A 52 -11.06 -1.14 -5.12
N GLY A 53 -10.77 -0.45 -6.22
CA GLY A 53 -9.63 0.43 -6.41
C GLY A 53 -8.27 -0.25 -6.55
N LEU A 54 -7.33 0.53 -7.08
CA LEU A 54 -5.95 0.15 -7.26
C LEU A 54 -5.14 0.49 -6.00
N ARG A 55 -4.09 -0.28 -5.73
CA ARG A 55 -3.39 -0.33 -4.44
C ARG A 55 -1.88 -0.27 -4.68
N GLY A 56 -1.08 -1.19 -4.12
CA GLY A 56 0.37 -1.17 -4.26
C GLY A 56 0.85 -1.07 -5.71
N ILE A 57 1.99 -0.39 -5.89
CA ILE A 57 2.65 -0.14 -7.18
C ILE A 57 4.08 -0.69 -7.10
N ALA A 58 4.58 -1.27 -8.18
CA ALA A 58 5.98 -1.66 -8.31
C ALA A 58 6.44 -1.56 -9.77
N PHE A 59 7.75 -1.44 -9.96
CA PHE A 59 8.36 -1.28 -11.28
C PHE A 59 9.38 -2.37 -11.58
N ASP A 60 9.39 -2.85 -12.82
CA ASP A 60 10.41 -3.76 -13.36
C ASP A 60 10.81 -3.32 -14.77
N ASP A 61 11.90 -2.56 -14.86
CA ASP A 61 12.32 -1.89 -16.10
C ASP A 61 11.18 -0.99 -16.64
N ASP A 62 10.74 -1.19 -17.88
CA ASP A 62 9.62 -0.44 -18.48
C ASP A 62 8.24 -1.01 -18.12
N ARG A 63 8.15 -1.88 -17.12
CA ARG A 63 6.90 -2.54 -16.71
C ARG A 63 6.39 -1.93 -15.40
N ILE A 64 5.13 -1.54 -15.40
CA ILE A 64 4.44 -1.00 -14.22
C ILE A 64 3.46 -2.05 -13.72
N PHE A 65 3.66 -2.49 -12.48
CA PHE A 65 2.75 -3.39 -11.81
C PHE A 65 1.89 -2.64 -10.82
N ILE A 66 0.58 -2.81 -10.92
CA ILE A 66 -0.38 -2.20 -10.00
C ILE A 66 -1.33 -3.30 -9.52
N ALA A 67 -1.41 -3.49 -8.20
CA ALA A 67 -2.32 -4.46 -7.62
C ALA A 67 -3.70 -3.86 -7.37
N ALA A 68 -4.76 -4.60 -7.66
CA ALA A 68 -6.08 -4.43 -7.04
C ALA A 68 -6.21 -5.38 -5.84
N SER A 69 -7.45 -5.68 -5.43
CA SER A 69 -7.72 -6.59 -4.30
C SER A 69 -7.27 -8.04 -4.58
N ASP A 70 -7.58 -8.57 -5.76
CA ASP A 70 -7.43 -9.99 -6.12
C ASP A 70 -6.73 -10.21 -7.47
N GLU A 71 -6.20 -9.14 -8.06
CA GLU A 71 -5.58 -9.14 -9.38
C GLU A 71 -4.36 -8.23 -9.41
N LEU A 72 -3.33 -8.64 -10.16
CA LEU A 72 -2.14 -7.85 -10.46
C LEU A 72 -2.19 -7.43 -11.93
N PHE A 73 -2.20 -6.13 -12.20
CA PHE A 73 -2.18 -5.57 -13.54
C PHE A 73 -0.77 -5.16 -13.93
N GLU A 74 -0.43 -5.38 -15.20
CA GLU A 74 0.80 -4.93 -15.82
C GLU A 74 0.48 -3.89 -16.89
N TYR A 75 1.12 -2.72 -16.81
CA TYR A 75 1.02 -1.63 -17.76
C TYR A 75 2.40 -1.28 -18.33
N ASP A 76 2.41 -0.69 -19.53
CA ASP A 76 3.57 0.04 -20.05
C ASP A 76 3.65 1.47 -19.46
N PRO A 77 4.72 2.24 -19.71
CA PRO A 77 4.86 3.60 -19.19
C PRO A 77 3.83 4.60 -19.73
N GLN A 78 3.08 4.26 -20.78
CA GLN A 78 1.97 5.02 -21.34
C GLN A 78 0.62 4.60 -20.72
N PHE A 79 0.63 3.72 -19.72
CA PHE A 79 -0.56 3.16 -19.06
C PHE A 79 -1.45 2.33 -19.99
N THR A 80 -0.89 1.76 -21.06
CA THR A 80 -1.56 0.71 -21.82
C THR A 80 -1.53 -0.58 -21.01
N LEU A 81 -2.69 -1.21 -20.81
CA LEU A 81 -2.78 -2.50 -20.14
C LEU A 81 -2.14 -3.59 -21.00
N ILE A 82 -1.10 -4.25 -20.48
CA ILE A 82 -0.35 -5.32 -21.16
C ILE A 82 -0.91 -6.70 -20.76
N ALA A 83 -1.12 -6.92 -19.46
CA ALA A 83 -1.60 -8.20 -18.94
C ALA A 83 -2.23 -8.03 -17.55
N SER A 84 -2.94 -9.05 -17.10
CA SER A 84 -3.40 -9.16 -15.72
C SER A 84 -3.28 -10.58 -15.20
N TYR A 85 -3.06 -10.72 -13.89
CA TYR A 85 -2.75 -11.98 -13.24
C TYR A 85 -3.59 -12.17 -11.98
N LYS A 86 -4.42 -13.21 -11.96
CA LYS A 86 -5.22 -13.62 -10.80
C LYS A 86 -4.59 -14.81 -10.08
N ASN A 87 -4.89 -14.94 -8.80
CA ASN A 87 -4.57 -16.15 -8.04
C ASN A 87 -5.64 -16.40 -6.95
N PRO A 88 -6.09 -17.65 -6.74
CA PRO A 88 -7.10 -17.95 -5.71
C PRO A 88 -6.70 -17.54 -4.29
N TYR A 89 -5.41 -17.41 -4.01
CA TYR A 89 -4.86 -17.02 -2.71
C TYR A 89 -4.51 -15.52 -2.63
N LEU A 90 -4.81 -14.72 -3.67
CA LEU A 90 -4.68 -13.26 -3.67
C LEU A 90 -6.05 -12.66 -3.40
N LYS A 91 -6.29 -12.17 -2.19
CA LYS A 91 -7.55 -11.50 -1.85
C LYS A 91 -7.27 -10.37 -0.88
N HIS A 92 -7.85 -9.21 -1.17
CA HIS A 92 -7.69 -8.00 -0.36
C HIS A 92 -6.22 -7.57 -0.24
N CYS A 93 -5.46 -7.73 -1.31
CA CYS A 93 -4.09 -7.22 -1.42
C CYS A 93 -4.04 -5.72 -1.13
N HIS A 94 -2.97 -5.23 -0.54
CA HIS A 94 -2.84 -3.80 -0.21
C HIS A 94 -1.49 -3.23 -0.59
N GLU A 95 -0.42 -3.97 -0.36
CA GLU A 95 0.93 -3.54 -0.68
C GLU A 95 1.61 -4.62 -1.53
N ILE A 96 2.40 -4.13 -2.49
CA ILE A 96 3.30 -4.96 -3.27
C ILE A 96 4.71 -4.38 -3.16
N TYR A 97 5.71 -5.23 -3.26
CA TYR A 97 7.09 -4.78 -3.25
C TYR A 97 7.96 -5.65 -4.15
N ARG A 98 8.73 -5.01 -5.03
CA ARG A 98 9.72 -5.71 -5.85
C ARG A 98 11.00 -5.93 -5.06
N TYR A 99 11.49 -7.16 -5.07
CA TYR A 99 12.88 -7.41 -4.74
C TYR A 99 13.51 -8.41 -5.70
N LYS A 100 14.56 -7.97 -6.39
CA LYS A 100 15.18 -8.70 -7.51
C LYS A 100 14.13 -9.07 -8.57
N ARG A 101 14.11 -10.32 -9.05
CA ARG A 101 13.19 -10.83 -10.09
C ARG A 101 11.86 -11.37 -9.52
N ARG A 102 11.42 -10.84 -8.37
CA ARG A 102 10.17 -11.26 -7.73
C ARG A 102 9.41 -10.06 -7.17
N LEU A 103 8.10 -10.03 -7.41
CA LEU A 103 7.18 -9.18 -6.66
C LEU A 103 6.60 -9.97 -5.49
N PHE A 104 6.51 -9.31 -4.35
CA PHE A 104 5.83 -9.82 -3.16
C PHE A 104 4.54 -9.03 -2.98
N LEU A 105 3.42 -9.73 -2.80
CA LEU A 105 2.09 -9.13 -2.66
C LEU A 105 1.46 -9.61 -1.36
N THR A 106 0.90 -8.70 -0.56
CA THR A 106 0.14 -9.11 0.61
C THR A 106 -1.20 -9.72 0.21
N SER A 107 -1.72 -10.64 1.02
CA SER A 107 -3.05 -11.21 0.87
C SER A 107 -3.72 -11.23 2.24
N THR A 108 -4.45 -10.14 2.54
CA THR A 108 -5.18 -9.97 3.79
C THR A 108 -6.21 -11.08 4.00
N GLY A 109 -6.89 -11.52 2.93
CA GLY A 109 -7.93 -12.54 3.03
C GLY A 109 -7.42 -13.94 3.38
N PHE A 110 -6.11 -14.15 3.36
CA PHE A 110 -5.46 -15.43 3.68
C PHE A 110 -4.38 -15.32 4.75
N ASP A 111 -4.12 -14.11 5.28
CA ASP A 111 -2.92 -13.76 6.04
C ASP A 111 -1.66 -14.38 5.41
N ALA A 112 -1.47 -14.08 4.13
CA ALA A 112 -0.38 -14.63 3.34
C ALA A 112 0.36 -13.54 2.57
N ILE A 113 1.55 -13.90 2.08
CA ILE A 113 2.31 -13.13 1.10
C ILE A 113 2.52 -14.03 -0.11
N LEU A 114 2.20 -13.54 -1.31
CA LEU A 114 2.42 -14.23 -2.57
C LEU A 114 3.65 -13.69 -3.28
N GLY A 115 4.38 -14.57 -3.95
CA GLY A 115 5.53 -14.27 -4.79
C GLY A 115 5.20 -14.47 -6.27
N PHE A 116 5.24 -13.38 -7.04
CA PHE A 116 5.10 -13.38 -8.49
C PHE A 116 6.48 -13.33 -9.15
N ASP A 117 6.76 -14.32 -9.99
CA ASP A 117 8.01 -14.44 -10.76
C ASP A 117 7.95 -13.51 -11.97
N LEU A 118 8.83 -12.51 -12.00
CA LEU A 118 8.86 -11.48 -13.04
C LEU A 118 9.42 -11.98 -14.38
N ASP A 119 10.14 -13.11 -14.38
CA ASP A 119 10.71 -13.71 -15.59
C ASP A 119 9.72 -14.67 -16.24
N LYS A 120 8.86 -15.31 -15.43
CA LYS A 120 7.86 -16.28 -15.90
C LYS A 120 6.44 -15.74 -15.93
N ASN A 121 6.21 -14.54 -15.41
CA ASN A 121 4.90 -13.91 -15.29
C ASN A 121 3.84 -14.81 -14.64
N ARG A 122 4.20 -15.41 -13.49
CA ARG A 122 3.31 -16.30 -12.74
C ARG A 122 3.58 -16.27 -11.25
N PHE A 123 2.54 -16.53 -10.47
CA PHE A 123 2.68 -16.81 -9.06
C PHE A 123 3.41 -18.13 -8.87
N SER A 124 4.53 -18.12 -8.14
CA SER A 124 5.45 -19.28 -8.03
C SER A 124 5.81 -19.62 -6.59
N TRP A 125 5.38 -18.81 -5.63
CA TRP A 125 5.70 -18.96 -4.22
C TRP A 125 4.64 -18.28 -3.36
N GLY A 126 4.41 -18.79 -2.15
CA GLY A 126 3.59 -18.14 -1.15
C GLY A 126 4.08 -18.47 0.25
N LEU A 127 3.76 -17.61 1.21
CA LEU A 127 4.02 -17.80 2.64
C LEU A 127 2.76 -17.47 3.41
N SER A 128 2.15 -18.47 4.04
CA SER A 128 1.05 -18.23 4.98
C SER A 128 1.60 -17.95 6.36
N ILE A 129 0.99 -17.02 7.08
CA ILE A 129 1.38 -16.65 8.42
C ILE A 129 0.36 -17.19 9.42
N SER A 130 0.83 -17.78 10.50
CA SER A 130 0.02 -18.22 11.63
C SER A 130 0.71 -17.83 12.94
N LYS A 131 -0.01 -17.92 14.06
CA LYS A 131 0.55 -17.73 15.39
C LYS A 131 0.26 -18.95 16.24
N ASP A 132 1.26 -19.39 16.99
CA ASP A 132 1.10 -20.36 18.07
C ASP A 132 1.78 -19.85 19.35
N LEU A 133 1.99 -20.75 20.31
CA LEU A 133 2.57 -20.43 21.62
C LEU A 133 4.02 -19.91 21.51
N GLU A 134 4.75 -20.25 20.44
CA GLU A 134 6.14 -19.82 20.24
C GLU A 134 6.26 -18.52 19.42
N GLY A 135 5.13 -18.01 18.90
CA GLY A 135 5.08 -16.77 18.14
C GLY A 135 4.56 -16.97 16.72
N LEU A 136 4.96 -16.08 15.81
CA LEU A 136 4.56 -16.19 14.40
C LEU A 136 5.34 -17.31 13.70
N ARG A 137 4.63 -18.12 12.93
CA ARG A 137 5.17 -19.13 12.04
C ARG A 137 4.78 -18.83 10.59
N GLY A 138 5.73 -19.09 9.70
CA GLY A 138 5.55 -18.95 8.26
C GLY A 138 5.59 -20.31 7.61
N GLN A 139 4.55 -20.67 6.86
CA GLN A 139 4.48 -21.92 6.13
C GLN A 139 4.50 -21.63 4.62
N PRO A 140 5.59 -21.98 3.92
CA PRO A 140 5.66 -21.84 2.49
C PRO A 140 4.63 -22.74 1.80
N PHE A 141 4.02 -22.26 0.73
CA PHE A 141 3.16 -23.03 -0.16
C PHE A 141 3.40 -22.64 -1.61
N HIS A 142 2.88 -23.43 -2.54
CA HIS A 142 2.94 -23.12 -3.96
C HIS A 142 1.54 -22.67 -4.42
N PRO A 143 1.38 -21.44 -4.91
CA PRO A 143 0.06 -20.81 -5.13
C PRO A 143 -0.71 -21.37 -6.34
N GLU A 144 -0.11 -22.31 -7.07
CA GLU A 144 -0.73 -23.02 -8.20
C GLU A 144 -0.91 -24.53 -7.92
N LYS A 145 -0.68 -24.98 -6.68
CA LYS A 145 -0.98 -26.35 -6.26
C LYS A 145 -2.28 -26.37 -5.46
N ASP A 146 -2.95 -27.53 -5.42
CA ASP A 146 -4.28 -27.69 -4.81
C ASP A 146 -4.33 -27.51 -3.27
N VAL A 147 -3.19 -27.28 -2.61
CA VAL A 147 -3.09 -27.13 -1.15
C VAL A 147 -2.43 -25.79 -0.82
N GLY A 148 -3.26 -24.79 -0.56
CA GLY A 148 -2.86 -23.49 -0.01
C GLY A 148 -3.51 -23.20 1.36
N PRO A 149 -3.28 -22.01 1.93
CA PRO A 149 -3.82 -21.66 3.24
C PRO A 149 -5.35 -21.53 3.20
N PRO A 150 -6.03 -21.79 4.33
CA PRO A 150 -7.45 -21.48 4.46
C PRO A 150 -7.66 -19.95 4.45
N ALA A 151 -8.82 -19.51 3.98
CA ALA A 151 -9.22 -18.11 4.09
C ALA A 151 -9.29 -17.69 5.57
N LYS A 152 -8.54 -16.65 5.92
CA LYS A 152 -8.44 -16.10 7.28
C LYS A 152 -7.88 -14.69 7.24
N ASN A 153 -8.32 -13.85 8.18
CA ASN A 153 -7.91 -12.47 8.32
C ASN A 153 -7.78 -12.14 9.82
N ILE A 154 -6.80 -12.77 10.46
CA ILE A 154 -6.45 -12.60 11.87
C ILE A 154 -5.48 -11.43 12.02
N PHE A 155 -4.43 -11.36 11.19
CA PHE A 155 -3.41 -10.32 11.29
C PHE A 155 -3.70 -9.11 10.44
N HIS A 156 -4.52 -9.29 9.39
CA HIS A 156 -4.80 -8.28 8.37
C HIS A 156 -3.51 -7.81 7.72
N LEU A 157 -2.73 -8.75 7.16
CA LEU A 157 -1.43 -8.45 6.54
C LEU A 157 -1.58 -7.45 5.39
N ASN A 158 -1.12 -6.24 5.63
CA ASN A 158 -1.37 -5.10 4.76
C ASN A 158 -0.08 -4.39 4.33
N SER A 159 1.07 -4.90 4.78
CA SER A 159 2.37 -4.34 4.44
C SER A 159 3.45 -5.40 4.18
N VAL A 160 4.27 -5.16 3.16
CA VAL A 160 5.46 -5.95 2.79
C VAL A 160 6.57 -5.04 2.26
N PHE A 161 7.80 -5.29 2.69
CA PHE A 161 9.00 -4.63 2.21
C PHE A 161 10.16 -5.62 2.18
N CYS A 162 10.98 -5.63 1.14
CA CYS A 162 12.09 -6.58 1.03
C CYS A 162 13.42 -5.86 0.83
N ASN A 163 14.48 -6.37 1.44
CA ASN A 163 15.85 -5.95 1.13
C ASN A 163 16.79 -7.17 1.12
N SER A 164 18.11 -6.91 1.06
CA SER A 164 19.14 -7.96 1.07
C SER A 164 19.11 -8.87 2.30
N SER A 165 18.56 -8.39 3.41
CA SER A 165 18.62 -9.08 4.69
C SER A 165 17.37 -9.91 4.96
N SER A 166 16.17 -9.41 4.65
CA SER A 166 14.91 -10.07 5.00
C SER A 166 13.73 -9.54 4.19
N MET A 167 12.65 -10.32 4.18
CA MET A 167 11.31 -9.85 3.87
C MET A 167 10.65 -9.35 5.17
N TYR A 168 10.35 -8.08 5.23
CA TYR A 168 9.63 -7.44 6.31
C TYR A 168 8.16 -7.39 6.01
N PHE A 169 7.31 -7.60 7.01
CA PHE A 169 5.87 -7.52 6.85
C PHE A 169 5.19 -7.08 8.14
N SER A 170 3.99 -6.51 8.00
CA SER A 170 3.12 -6.09 9.08
C SER A 170 1.66 -6.21 8.66
N GLY A 171 0.78 -6.13 9.64
CA GLY A 171 -0.66 -6.11 9.48
C GLY A 171 -1.33 -5.30 10.58
N LEU A 172 -2.58 -4.90 10.34
CA LEU A 172 -3.35 -4.01 11.23
C LEU A 172 -3.41 -4.53 12.67
N HIS A 173 -3.47 -5.86 12.83
CA HIS A 173 -3.59 -6.57 14.11
C HIS A 173 -2.37 -7.47 14.40
N SER A 174 -1.27 -7.27 13.67
CA SER A 174 -0.05 -8.08 13.84
C SER A 174 0.77 -7.70 15.08
N GLY A 175 0.64 -6.45 15.55
CA GLY A 175 1.33 -5.90 16.72
C GLY A 175 2.82 -5.57 16.51
N GLY A 176 3.34 -5.69 15.28
CA GLY A 176 4.76 -5.45 15.04
C GLY A 176 5.20 -5.53 13.59
N LEU A 177 6.41 -5.03 13.34
CA LEU A 177 7.15 -5.28 12.10
C LEU A 177 7.92 -6.58 12.27
N PHE A 178 7.63 -7.56 11.43
CA PHE A 178 8.27 -8.87 11.46
C PHE A 178 9.24 -9.02 10.29
N ALA A 179 10.33 -9.73 10.50
CA ALA A 179 11.31 -10.07 9.48
C ALA A 179 11.33 -11.58 9.26
N TYR A 180 11.11 -12.00 8.01
CA TYR A 180 11.27 -13.37 7.55
C TYR A 180 12.60 -13.55 6.82
N SER A 181 13.43 -14.48 7.32
CA SER A 181 14.77 -14.77 6.80
C SER A 181 14.80 -15.92 5.77
N GLY A 182 13.64 -16.39 5.31
CA GLY A 182 13.54 -17.63 4.53
C GLY A 182 13.36 -18.89 5.38
N ARG A 183 13.54 -18.79 6.71
CA ARG A 183 13.35 -19.89 7.67
C ARG A 183 12.61 -19.48 8.93
N HIS A 184 12.99 -18.35 9.51
CA HIS A 184 12.45 -17.88 10.79
C HIS A 184 11.76 -16.54 10.62
N ILE A 185 10.72 -16.31 11.41
CA ILE A 185 10.08 -15.01 11.57
C ILE A 185 10.54 -14.43 12.91
N LYS A 186 11.04 -13.20 12.90
CA LYS A 186 11.46 -12.48 14.09
C LYS A 186 10.75 -11.14 14.19
N LEU A 187 10.28 -10.78 15.40
CA LEU A 187 9.83 -9.43 15.70
C LEU A 187 11.01 -8.46 15.62
N THR A 188 10.92 -7.47 14.74
CA THR A 188 11.94 -6.43 14.56
C THR A 188 11.63 -5.20 15.40
N ALA A 189 10.36 -4.81 15.48
CA ALA A 189 9.89 -3.70 16.30
C ALA A 189 8.41 -3.87 16.62
N SER A 190 7.99 -3.47 17.82
CA SER A 190 6.56 -3.38 18.16
C SER A 190 5.93 -2.20 17.40
N LEU A 191 4.71 -2.39 16.91
CA LEU A 191 3.94 -1.37 16.20
C LEU A 191 2.57 -1.21 16.85
N PRO A 192 2.01 0.01 16.91
CA PRO A 192 0.66 0.20 17.41
C PRO A 192 -0.37 -0.47 16.51
N GLU A 193 -1.48 -0.89 17.10
CA GLU A 193 -2.66 -1.30 16.33
C GLU A 193 -3.13 -0.14 15.44
N GLY A 194 -3.64 -0.46 14.25
CA GLY A 194 -4.00 0.58 13.29
C GLY A 194 -2.86 0.96 12.33
N THR A 195 -1.69 0.34 12.44
CA THR A 195 -0.56 0.62 11.53
C THR A 195 -0.87 0.17 10.09
N HIS A 196 -0.59 1.06 9.13
CA HIS A 196 -0.61 0.77 7.70
C HIS A 196 0.74 1.12 7.10
N ASN A 197 1.29 0.27 6.23
CA ASN A 197 2.64 0.42 5.67
C ASN A 197 3.71 0.53 6.76
N ALA A 198 4.64 -0.42 6.82
CA ALA A 198 5.75 -0.36 7.76
C ALA A 198 7.01 -0.95 7.15
N ARG A 199 8.13 -0.27 7.31
CA ARG A 199 9.41 -0.72 6.77
C ARG A 199 10.58 -0.26 7.64
N PRO A 200 11.72 -0.97 7.57
CA PRO A 200 12.99 -0.39 7.96
C PRO A 200 13.27 0.87 7.12
N HIS A 201 13.81 1.90 7.77
CA HIS A 201 14.27 3.13 7.15
C HIS A 201 15.44 3.67 7.98
N LYS A 202 16.56 4.06 7.36
CA LYS A 202 17.79 4.44 8.10
C LYS A 202 18.15 3.40 9.19
N ASN A 203 18.50 3.86 10.39
CA ASN A 203 18.75 3.06 11.59
C ASN A 203 17.46 2.73 12.38
N GLY A 204 16.27 2.85 11.79
CA GLY A 204 14.99 2.77 12.49
C GLY A 204 13.87 2.11 11.69
N ILE A 205 12.64 2.42 12.08
CA ILE A 205 11.41 2.01 11.42
C ILE A 205 10.59 3.24 11.01
N LEU A 206 9.96 3.17 9.84
CA LEU A 206 9.03 4.17 9.31
C LEU A 206 7.69 3.50 9.05
N TYR A 207 6.59 4.12 9.48
CA TYR A 207 5.26 3.56 9.32
C TYR A 207 4.14 4.61 9.34
N ASN A 208 2.98 4.33 8.71
CA ASN A 208 1.77 5.13 8.96
C ASN A 208 1.08 4.64 10.23
N ASP A 209 1.08 5.48 11.26
CA ASP A 209 0.31 5.30 12.49
C ASP A 209 -1.09 5.86 12.27
N THR A 210 -1.87 5.17 11.41
CA THR A 210 -3.18 5.65 10.97
C THR A 210 -4.14 5.84 12.14
N GLY A 211 -4.04 5.02 13.18
CA GLY A 211 -4.83 5.17 14.40
C GLY A 211 -4.64 6.52 15.09
N ASN A 212 -3.42 7.06 15.04
CA ASN A 212 -3.07 8.36 15.61
C ASN A 212 -2.96 9.49 14.56
N ASN A 213 -3.37 9.26 13.31
CA ASN A 213 -3.32 10.25 12.23
C ASN A 213 -1.92 10.84 11.99
N THR A 214 -0.89 10.00 12.10
CA THR A 214 0.50 10.43 11.91
C THR A 214 1.31 9.45 11.08
N VAL A 215 2.38 9.94 10.48
CA VAL A 215 3.48 9.12 9.98
C VAL A 215 4.61 9.22 10.98
N ARG A 216 5.21 8.09 11.33
CA ARG A 216 6.18 8.03 12.42
C ARG A 216 7.46 7.36 11.99
N PHE A 217 8.56 7.95 12.40
CA PHE A 217 9.87 7.33 12.39
C PHE A 217 10.38 7.16 13.82
N ILE A 218 10.89 5.97 14.13
CA ILE A 218 11.53 5.68 15.41
C ILE A 218 12.87 5.02 15.12
N SER A 219 13.96 5.69 15.52
CA SER A 219 15.30 5.15 15.43
C SER A 219 15.56 4.11 16.53
N ARG A 220 16.59 3.28 16.33
CA ARG A 220 17.07 2.35 17.37
C ARG A 220 17.65 3.07 18.59
N ASP A 221 18.13 4.29 18.43
CA ASP A 221 18.76 5.09 19.48
C ASP A 221 17.73 5.90 20.29
N GLY A 222 16.44 5.79 19.93
CA GLY A 222 15.32 6.43 20.64
C GLY A 222 14.83 7.73 20.00
N ASP A 223 15.56 8.30 19.04
CA ASP A 223 15.10 9.48 18.29
C ASP A 223 13.80 9.18 17.55
N GLN A 224 12.84 10.09 17.66
CA GLN A 224 11.53 9.99 17.00
C GLN A 224 11.29 11.19 16.09
N ARG A 225 10.55 10.95 15.01
CA ARG A 225 9.91 11.99 14.21
C ARG A 225 8.45 11.60 14.03
N THR A 226 7.58 12.59 14.16
CA THR A 226 6.14 12.44 13.97
C THR A 226 5.72 13.51 12.97
N PHE A 227 5.03 13.09 11.93
CA PHE A 227 4.51 13.96 10.90
C PHE A 227 2.98 13.85 10.93
N ALA A 228 2.30 14.97 11.13
CA ALA A 228 0.84 14.99 11.14
C ALA A 228 0.31 14.69 9.72
N VAL A 229 -0.71 13.84 9.64
CA VAL A 229 -1.49 13.70 8.41
C VAL A 229 -2.35 14.96 8.25
N PRO A 230 -2.40 15.60 7.06
CA PRO A 230 -3.22 16.78 6.84
C PRO A 230 -4.70 16.54 7.18
N GLN A 231 -5.31 17.57 7.75
CA GLN A 231 -6.74 17.66 8.01
C GLN A 231 -7.31 18.87 7.30
N PHE A 232 -8.58 18.77 6.95
CA PHE A 232 -9.30 19.81 6.25
C PHE A 232 -10.54 20.20 7.06
N ASP A 233 -11.00 21.42 6.82
CA ASP A 233 -12.26 21.89 7.37
C ASP A 233 -13.38 20.93 6.99
N SER A 234 -14.16 20.50 7.99
CA SER A 234 -15.29 19.60 7.80
C SER A 234 -16.32 20.15 6.83
N GLU A 235 -16.46 21.47 6.73
CA GLU A 235 -17.41 22.11 5.81
C GLU A 235 -17.00 21.97 4.34
N LEU A 236 -15.71 21.71 4.08
CA LEU A 236 -15.19 21.50 2.73
C LEU A 236 -15.25 20.02 2.30
N LEU A 237 -15.48 19.10 3.23
CA LEU A 237 -15.52 17.67 2.94
C LEU A 237 -16.81 17.31 2.20
N THR A 238 -16.69 16.39 1.25
CA THR A 238 -17.81 15.86 0.48
C THR A 238 -18.04 14.39 0.80
N ASN A 239 -19.27 13.91 0.56
CA ASN A 239 -19.69 12.53 0.78
C ASN A 239 -19.51 12.04 2.23
N THR A 240 -19.64 12.94 3.20
CA THR A 240 -19.58 12.66 4.64
C THR A 240 -20.69 11.72 5.12
N ASP A 241 -21.83 11.74 4.44
CA ASP A 241 -23.04 11.00 4.83
C ASP A 241 -23.26 9.70 4.03
N GLN A 242 -22.38 9.40 3.05
CA GLN A 242 -22.57 8.30 2.10
C GLN A 242 -21.79 7.03 2.44
N ASP A 243 -21.12 6.97 3.60
CA ASP A 243 -20.44 5.75 4.04
C ASP A 243 -21.23 5.02 5.14
N ASP A 244 -22.06 4.07 4.72
CA ASP A 244 -22.78 3.15 5.62
C ASP A 244 -21.83 2.23 6.43
N SER A 245 -20.54 2.19 6.10
CA SER A 245 -19.56 1.29 6.74
C SER A 245 -18.84 1.87 7.96
N LYS A 246 -19.01 3.18 8.28
CA LYS A 246 -18.26 3.91 9.33
C LYS A 246 -16.73 3.86 9.17
N THR A 247 -16.21 3.65 7.96
CA THR A 247 -14.78 3.41 7.70
C THR A 247 -14.08 4.57 6.97
N ALA A 248 -14.83 5.41 6.25
CA ALA A 248 -14.34 6.60 5.58
C ALA A 248 -14.23 7.75 6.59
N ARG A 249 -13.01 8.25 6.74
CA ARG A 249 -12.72 9.41 7.59
C ARG A 249 -11.51 10.15 7.03
N GLN A 250 -11.45 11.44 7.27
CA GLN A 250 -10.24 12.22 6.99
C GLN A 250 -9.08 11.78 7.89
N ALA A 251 -7.87 12.17 7.51
CA ALA A 251 -6.61 11.81 8.14
C ALA A 251 -6.34 10.29 8.22
N PHE A 252 -7.01 9.50 7.37
CA PHE A 252 -6.71 8.08 7.23
C PHE A 252 -5.40 7.92 6.44
N GLY A 253 -4.26 7.81 7.13
CA GLY A 253 -2.94 7.63 6.52
C GLY A 253 -2.78 6.27 5.83
N ARG A 254 -2.33 6.27 4.57
CA ARG A 254 -2.12 5.08 3.73
C ARG A 254 -1.27 5.44 2.52
N GLY A 255 -0.42 4.52 2.09
CA GLY A 255 0.58 4.80 1.05
C GLY A 255 1.78 5.51 1.67
N LEU A 256 2.97 4.96 1.43
CA LEU A 256 4.19 5.42 2.06
C LEU A 256 5.35 5.14 1.12
N CYS A 257 6.05 6.20 0.72
CA CYS A 257 7.20 6.11 -0.18
C CYS A 257 8.42 6.79 0.44
N SER A 258 9.51 6.05 0.60
CA SER A 258 10.81 6.64 0.92
C SER A 258 11.45 7.16 -0.37
N ILE A 259 11.47 8.49 -0.56
CA ILE A 259 12.10 9.13 -1.73
C ILE A 259 13.62 9.16 -1.56
N SER A 260 14.08 9.48 -0.36
CA SER A 260 15.47 9.43 0.06
C SER A 260 15.54 9.15 1.57
N ASP A 261 16.74 9.19 2.14
CA ASP A 261 16.91 9.04 3.59
C ASP A 261 16.18 10.15 4.36
N ASP A 262 16.20 11.39 3.88
CA ASP A 262 15.67 12.57 4.60
C ASP A 262 14.31 13.07 4.10
N LEU A 263 13.79 12.51 3.00
CA LEU A 263 12.53 12.90 2.38
C LEU A 263 11.64 11.69 2.14
N ILE A 264 10.42 11.77 2.65
CA ILE A 264 9.39 10.75 2.46
C ILE A 264 8.13 11.39 1.88
N ALA A 265 7.34 10.58 1.19
CA ALA A 265 5.97 10.92 0.81
C ALA A 265 4.98 9.99 1.52
N ALA A 266 3.86 10.56 1.95
CA ALA A 266 2.80 9.83 2.63
C ALA A 266 1.44 10.21 2.05
N GLY A 267 0.60 9.21 1.84
CA GLY A 267 -0.77 9.40 1.36
C GLY A 267 -1.79 9.44 2.50
N SER A 268 -2.96 10.02 2.24
CA SER A 268 -4.09 9.99 3.16
C SER A 268 -5.46 10.13 2.48
N SER A 269 -6.52 9.99 3.30
CA SER A 269 -7.86 10.49 2.99
C SER A 269 -8.11 11.89 3.59
N PRO A 270 -8.89 12.78 2.93
CA PRO A 270 -9.30 12.66 1.53
C PRO A 270 -8.05 12.69 0.63
N SER A 271 -8.12 12.15 -0.59
CA SER A 271 -6.93 11.79 -1.38
C SER A 271 -5.91 12.91 -1.48
N THR A 272 -4.86 12.78 -0.66
CA THR A 272 -3.83 13.78 -0.46
C THR A 272 -2.49 13.08 -0.37
N VAL A 273 -1.46 13.66 -0.99
CA VAL A 273 -0.07 13.23 -0.82
C VAL A 273 0.75 14.35 -0.22
N SER A 274 1.45 14.05 0.87
CA SER A 274 2.29 14.98 1.62
C SER A 274 3.76 14.59 1.50
N LEU A 275 4.62 15.58 1.33
CA LEU A 275 6.07 15.45 1.44
C LEU A 275 6.53 15.88 2.83
N HIS A 276 7.28 15.02 3.50
CA HIS A 276 7.82 15.27 4.83
C HIS A 276 9.34 15.19 4.81
N ARG A 277 9.99 16.23 5.35
CA ARG A 277 11.44 16.23 5.58
C ARG A 277 11.75 15.98 7.05
N PHE A 278 12.75 15.16 7.31
CA PHE A 278 13.14 14.78 8.68
C PHE A 278 13.73 15.94 9.50
N ASP A 279 14.30 16.93 8.82
CA ASP A 279 14.87 18.15 9.41
C ASP A 279 13.83 19.28 9.57
N SER A 280 12.64 19.14 9.00
CA SER A 280 11.57 20.14 9.05
C SER A 280 10.19 19.46 9.06
N PRO A 281 9.84 18.73 10.13
CA PRO A 281 8.61 17.94 10.19
C PRO A 281 7.33 18.76 10.04
N ASP A 282 7.36 20.04 10.44
CA ASP A 282 6.21 20.94 10.40
C ASP A 282 6.02 21.61 9.02
N SER A 283 6.99 21.51 8.10
CA SER A 283 6.97 22.21 6.80
C SER A 283 6.44 21.32 5.67
N ALA A 284 5.43 20.50 5.94
CA ALA A 284 4.91 19.58 4.93
C ALA A 284 4.31 20.33 3.74
N VAL A 285 4.73 19.97 2.53
CA VAL A 285 4.07 20.40 1.28
C VAL A 285 3.17 19.26 0.86
N TYR A 286 1.89 19.53 0.63
CA TYR A 286 0.94 18.51 0.20
C TYR A 286 0.23 18.91 -1.10
N LEU A 287 -0.32 17.92 -1.78
CA LEU A 287 -1.20 18.06 -2.93
C LEU A 287 -2.47 17.27 -2.64
N ASN A 288 -3.60 17.96 -2.56
CA ASN A 288 -4.92 17.34 -2.45
C ASN A 288 -5.53 17.14 -3.85
N LEU A 289 -6.07 15.95 -4.11
CA LEU A 289 -6.69 15.58 -5.39
C LEU A 289 -8.21 15.75 -5.36
N THR A 290 -8.83 15.55 -4.19
CA THR A 290 -10.27 15.67 -4.00
C THR A 290 -10.60 15.85 -2.52
N MET A 291 -11.76 16.45 -2.25
CA MET A 291 -12.35 16.57 -0.92
C MET A 291 -13.34 15.44 -0.60
N ASP A 292 -13.46 14.42 -1.46
CA ASP A 292 -14.24 13.22 -1.16
C ASP A 292 -13.56 12.40 -0.06
N ILE A 293 -14.17 12.35 1.12
CA ILE A 293 -13.65 11.67 2.31
C ILE A 293 -13.54 10.15 2.12
N ARG A 294 -14.25 9.60 1.14
CA ARG A 294 -14.21 8.18 0.79
C ARG A 294 -12.95 7.82 0.01
N ASN A 295 -12.33 8.79 -0.67
CA ASN A 295 -11.20 8.56 -1.55
C ASN A 295 -9.88 8.65 -0.77
N ALA A 296 -9.10 7.57 -0.74
CA ALA A 296 -7.83 7.52 -0.05
C ALA A 296 -6.71 7.03 -0.96
N ILE A 297 -5.55 7.69 -0.89
CA ILE A 297 -4.31 7.18 -1.49
C ILE A 297 -3.99 5.79 -0.90
N HIS A 298 -3.52 4.84 -1.72
CA HIS A 298 -3.16 3.50 -1.26
C HIS A 298 -1.74 3.10 -1.69
N GLY A 299 -1.46 3.10 -2.99
CA GLY A 299 -0.11 2.94 -3.52
C GLY A 299 0.54 4.30 -3.74
N LEU A 300 1.85 4.36 -3.50
CA LEU A 300 2.62 5.58 -3.65
C LEU A 300 4.07 5.21 -3.93
N GLU A 301 4.61 5.64 -5.07
CA GLU A 301 6.00 5.36 -5.45
C GLU A 301 6.63 6.55 -6.18
N VAL A 302 7.96 6.58 -6.23
CA VAL A 302 8.69 7.51 -7.11
C VAL A 302 8.47 7.08 -8.56
N TRP A 303 8.07 8.02 -9.42
CA TRP A 303 7.96 7.78 -10.86
C TRP A 303 9.37 7.66 -11.47
N PRO A 304 9.75 6.51 -12.05
CA PRO A 304 11.13 6.29 -12.50
C PRO A 304 11.38 6.79 -13.93
N PHE A 305 10.33 7.13 -14.69
CA PHE A 305 10.45 7.52 -16.09
C PHE A 305 10.50 9.04 -16.27
N ASP A 306 10.83 9.49 -17.48
CA ASP A 306 10.79 10.90 -17.85
C ASP A 306 9.35 11.44 -17.72
N PRO A 307 9.09 12.44 -16.86
CA PRO A 307 7.75 13.01 -16.67
C PRO A 307 7.15 13.61 -17.96
N LEU A 308 8.00 13.98 -18.94
CA LEU A 308 7.56 14.54 -20.22
C LEU A 308 7.12 13.49 -21.23
N LYS A 309 7.40 12.19 -20.98
CA LYS A 309 7.08 11.08 -21.89
C LYS A 309 5.88 10.23 -21.45
N ALA A 310 5.27 10.60 -20.33
CA ALA A 310 4.11 9.91 -19.77
C ALA A 310 2.80 10.55 -20.23
#